data_AF-A0A525I553-F1
#
_entry.id   AF-A0A525I553-F1
#
_cell.length_a   1.000
_cell.length_b   1.000
_cell.length_c   1.000
_cell.angle_alpha   90.00
_cell.angle_beta   90.00
_cell.angle_gamma   90.00
#
_symmetry.space_group_name_H-M   'P 1'
#
loop_
_entity.id
_entity.type
_entity.pdbx_description
1 polymer ?
#
loop_
_entity_poly.entity_id
_entity_poly.type
_entity_poly.pdbx_seq_one_letter_code
_entity_poly.pdbx_strand_id
1 'polypeptide(L)'
;MIAPVLLGFALAPNATESAIANGDTRSLDLTDGHTNEAGVFTYMVDGVYDQAALDKLNWFLRDWRLNESTKMDPKLFDILWQVYRESGSKQPIDVLSGYRSPQTNALLRQRSRQVAKYSQHMEGKAIDAHFLDVDT
;
A
#
# COMPACT_ATOMS: atom_id res chain seq x y z
N MET A 1 -6.19 -42.99 -57.15
CA MET A 1 -6.91 -42.17 -56.16
C MET A 1 -6.22 -42.39 -54.82
N ILE A 2 -5.73 -41.31 -54.21
CA ILE A 2 -4.78 -41.32 -53.08
C ILE A 2 -5.59 -41.17 -51.79
N ALA A 3 -5.41 -42.06 -50.80
CA ALA A 3 -6.01 -41.95 -49.48
C ALA A 3 -5.09 -41.14 -48.54
N PRO A 4 -5.59 -40.19 -47.73
CA PRO A 4 -4.75 -39.45 -46.80
C PRO A 4 -4.61 -40.21 -45.47
N VAL A 5 -3.39 -40.26 -44.94
CA VAL A 5 -3.09 -40.68 -43.57
C VAL A 5 -3.22 -39.45 -42.68
N LEU A 6 -4.13 -39.49 -41.69
CA LEU A 6 -4.25 -38.48 -40.65
C LEU A 6 -3.29 -38.82 -39.51
N LEU A 7 -2.28 -37.96 -39.31
CA LEU A 7 -1.37 -38.02 -38.16
C LEU A 7 -1.96 -37.17 -37.03
N GLY A 8 -2.49 -37.82 -36.00
CA GLY A 8 -2.97 -37.14 -34.79
C GLY A 8 -1.79 -36.77 -33.88
N PHE A 9 -1.59 -35.48 -33.63
CA PHE A 9 -0.69 -35.01 -32.59
C PHE A 9 -1.47 -34.87 -31.28
N ALA A 10 -1.16 -35.70 -30.29
CA ALA A 10 -1.67 -35.54 -28.93
C ALA A 10 -0.74 -34.57 -28.17
N LEU A 11 -1.24 -33.37 -27.89
CA LEU A 11 -0.60 -32.43 -26.96
C LEU A 11 -0.88 -32.91 -25.53
N ALA A 12 0.12 -33.49 -24.87
CA ALA A 12 0.06 -33.73 -23.43
C ALA A 12 0.11 -32.38 -22.69
N PRO A 13 -0.72 -32.16 -21.64
CA PRO A 13 -0.60 -30.97 -20.82
C PRO A 13 0.71 -31.04 -20.03
N ASN A 14 1.57 -30.04 -20.23
CA ASN A 14 2.73 -29.82 -19.38
C ASN A 14 2.26 -29.65 -17.94
N ALA A 15 2.94 -30.36 -17.03
CA ALA A 15 2.72 -30.28 -15.59
C ALA A 15 2.60 -28.82 -15.13
N THR A 16 1.53 -28.50 -14.43
CA THR A 16 1.45 -27.27 -13.67
C THR A 16 2.50 -27.35 -12.58
N GLU A 17 3.57 -26.58 -12.73
CA GLU A 17 4.56 -26.35 -11.70
C GLU A 17 3.81 -25.84 -10.47
N SER A 18 3.82 -26.63 -9.39
CA SER A 18 3.25 -26.20 -8.11
C SER A 18 4.07 -24.99 -7.65
N ALA A 19 3.55 -23.78 -7.88
CA ALA A 19 4.07 -22.59 -7.24
C ALA A 19 3.95 -22.82 -5.73
N ILE A 20 5.08 -23.06 -5.07
CA ILE A 20 5.17 -22.84 -3.63
C ILE A 20 4.87 -21.35 -3.48
N ALA A 21 3.68 -21.01 -2.98
CA ALA A 21 3.41 -19.68 -2.49
C ALA A 21 4.41 -19.46 -1.35
N ASN A 22 5.56 -18.86 -1.64
CA ASN A 22 6.43 -18.29 -0.62
C ASN A 22 5.55 -17.29 0.12
N GLY A 23 5.08 -17.66 1.30
CA GLY A 23 4.11 -16.89 2.06
C GLY A 23 4.58 -15.44 2.19
N ASP A 24 3.93 -14.54 1.44
CA ASP A 24 4.33 -13.14 1.39
C ASP A 24 3.88 -12.48 2.69
N THR A 25 4.84 -12.19 3.56
CA THR A 25 4.62 -11.49 4.82
C THR A 25 5.20 -10.10 4.70
N ARG A 26 4.33 -9.09 4.84
CA ARG A 26 4.69 -7.69 4.65
C ARG A 26 4.42 -6.88 5.91
N SER A 27 5.42 -6.08 6.27
CA SER A 27 5.37 -5.19 7.43
C SER A 27 5.86 -3.80 7.06
N LEU A 28 5.24 -2.77 7.62
CA LEU A 28 5.69 -1.38 7.52
C LEU A 28 6.13 -0.90 8.89
N ASP A 29 7.31 -0.30 8.99
CA ASP A 29 7.78 0.43 10.18
C ASP A 29 7.58 1.93 9.93
N LEU A 30 6.70 2.55 10.70
CA LEU A 30 6.19 3.90 10.44
C LEU A 30 6.36 4.80 11.67
N THR A 31 6.64 6.08 11.41
CA THR A 31 6.60 7.17 12.40
C THR A 31 5.73 8.32 11.90
N ASP A 32 5.07 9.06 12.80
CA ASP A 32 4.30 10.27 12.47
C ASP A 32 4.68 11.40 13.43
N GLY A 33 5.29 12.47 12.89
CA GLY A 33 5.73 13.63 13.68
C GLY A 33 4.61 14.55 14.19
N HIS A 34 3.41 14.47 13.64
CA HIS A 34 2.25 15.24 14.11
C HIS A 34 1.62 14.62 15.36
N THR A 35 1.53 13.29 15.41
CA THR A 35 0.93 12.55 16.52
C THR A 35 1.96 12.04 17.53
N ASN A 36 3.25 12.01 17.17
CA ASN A 36 4.33 11.31 17.88
C ASN A 36 4.06 9.80 18.03
N GLU A 37 3.25 9.23 17.13
CA GLU A 37 2.99 7.79 17.09
C GLU A 37 4.08 7.10 16.27
N ALA A 38 4.40 5.86 16.65
CA ALA A 38 5.30 4.99 15.92
C ALA A 38 4.81 3.54 16.04
N GLY A 39 5.06 2.72 15.02
CA GLY A 39 4.68 1.31 15.07
C GLY A 39 5.12 0.49 13.88
N VAL A 40 5.23 -0.82 14.12
CA VAL A 40 5.45 -1.83 13.09
C VAL A 40 4.14 -2.56 12.83
N PHE A 41 3.68 -2.54 11.58
CA PHE A 41 2.40 -3.07 11.16
C PHE A 41 2.61 -4.21 10.15
N THR A 42 2.54 -5.46 10.61
CA THR A 42 2.45 -6.62 9.72
C THR A 42 1.03 -6.72 9.18
N TYR A 43 0.81 -6.27 7.96
CA TYR A 43 -0.53 -6.13 7.38
C TYR A 43 -0.88 -7.21 6.36
N MET A 44 0.10 -8.04 5.98
CA MET A 44 -0.09 -9.21 5.13
C MET A 44 0.71 -10.37 5.70
N VAL A 45 0.09 -11.56 5.77
CA VAL A 45 0.70 -12.82 6.19
C VAL A 45 0.29 -13.89 5.18
N ASP A 46 1.25 -14.64 4.66
CA ASP A 46 1.03 -15.67 3.65
C ASP A 46 0.23 -15.19 2.42
N GLY A 47 0.45 -13.93 2.02
CA GLY A 47 -0.26 -13.31 0.89
C GLY A 47 -1.70 -12.87 1.18
N VAL A 48 -2.16 -12.97 2.44
CA VAL A 48 -3.51 -12.57 2.87
C VAL A 48 -3.42 -11.34 3.77
N TYR A 49 -4.25 -10.33 3.51
CA TYR A 49 -4.32 -9.14 4.36
C TYR A 49 -4.87 -9.47 5.74
N ASP A 50 -4.20 -8.96 6.78
CA ASP A 50 -4.71 -8.95 8.15
C ASP A 50 -5.60 -7.71 8.35
N GLN A 51 -6.91 -7.92 8.50
CA GLN A 51 -7.86 -6.83 8.66
C GLN A 51 -7.63 -6.02 9.94
N ALA A 52 -7.21 -6.64 11.03
CA ALA A 52 -6.96 -5.92 12.29
C ALA A 52 -5.71 -5.04 12.18
N ALA A 53 -4.69 -5.48 11.46
CA ALA A 53 -3.54 -4.65 11.14
C ALA A 53 -3.90 -3.49 10.19
N LEU A 54 -4.74 -3.73 9.19
CA LEU A 54 -5.27 -2.67 8.32
C LEU A 54 -6.07 -1.64 9.09
N ASP A 55 -6.89 -2.05 10.07
CA ASP A 55 -7.66 -1.12 10.90
C ASP A 55 -6.74 -0.26 11.80
N LYS A 56 -5.64 -0.84 12.30
CA LYS A 56 -4.61 -0.07 13.01
C LYS A 56 -3.90 0.91 12.09
N LEU A 57 -3.56 0.52 10.86
CA LEU A 57 -2.99 1.42 9.85
C LEU A 57 -3.96 2.55 9.49
N ASN A 58 -5.25 2.26 9.34
CA ASN A 58 -6.29 3.27 9.10
C ASN A 58 -6.34 4.31 10.22
N TRP A 59 -6.17 3.89 11.48
CA TRP A 59 -6.11 4.80 12.62
C TRP A 59 -4.78 5.57 12.69
N PHE A 60 -3.66 4.89 12.45
CA PHE A 60 -2.34 5.53 12.40
C PHE A 60 -2.30 6.65 11.35
N LEU A 61 -2.87 6.40 10.17
CA LEU A 61 -2.94 7.34 9.04
C LEU A 61 -4.18 8.24 9.06
N ARG A 62 -4.88 8.36 10.20
CA ARG A 62 -6.07 9.20 10.34
C ARG A 62 -5.76 10.67 10.05
N ASP A 63 -6.80 11.44 9.79
CA ASP A 63 -6.68 12.90 9.83
C ASP A 63 -6.48 13.33 11.29
N TRP A 64 -5.21 13.55 11.66
CA TRP A 64 -4.82 13.90 13.03
C TRP A 64 -5.46 15.20 13.52
N ARG A 65 -5.91 16.10 12.63
CA ARG A 65 -6.52 17.38 13.01
C ARG A 65 -7.91 17.19 13.61
N LEU A 66 -8.63 16.16 13.17
CA LEU A 66 -9.99 15.85 13.61
C LEU A 66 -10.12 14.49 14.30
N ASN A 67 -9.05 13.69 14.33
CA ASN A 67 -9.06 12.28 14.77
C ASN A 67 -10.08 11.42 14.01
N GLU A 68 -10.22 11.68 12.70
CA GLU A 68 -11.11 10.91 11.82
C GLU A 68 -10.28 9.97 10.96
N SER A 69 -10.55 8.67 11.04
CA SER A 69 -9.95 7.66 10.14
C SER A 69 -10.85 7.37 8.94
N THR A 70 -10.28 6.72 7.93
CA THR A 70 -11.03 6.14 6.81
C THR A 70 -10.52 4.73 6.52
N LYS A 71 -11.23 3.98 5.68
CA LYS A 71 -10.70 2.75 5.10
C LYS A 71 -9.69 3.12 4.00
N MET A 72 -8.41 2.97 4.29
CA MET A 72 -7.35 3.11 3.29
C MET A 72 -7.38 1.92 2.32
N ASP A 73 -6.95 2.15 1.07
CA ASP A 73 -6.79 1.09 0.09
C ASP A 73 -5.59 0.20 0.48
N PRO A 74 -5.76 -1.11 0.75
CA PRO A 74 -4.65 -1.98 1.11
C PRO A 74 -3.51 -2.01 0.09
N LYS A 75 -3.81 -1.78 -1.20
CA LYS A 75 -2.78 -1.71 -2.25
C LYS A 75 -1.84 -0.52 -2.10
N LEU A 76 -2.26 0.54 -1.40
CA LEU A 76 -1.38 1.64 -1.05
C LEU A 76 -0.21 1.15 -0.19
N PHE A 77 -0.48 0.25 0.76
CA PHE A 77 0.52 -0.32 1.65
C PHE A 77 1.46 -1.27 0.92
N ASP A 78 0.95 -2.00 -0.08
CA ASP A 78 1.77 -2.83 -0.96
C ASP A 78 2.80 -2.00 -1.73
N ILE A 79 2.36 -0.89 -2.31
CA ILE A 79 3.23 0.04 -3.04
C ILE A 79 4.26 0.65 -2.10
N LEU A 80 3.83 1.14 -0.92
CA LEU A 80 4.74 1.74 0.06
C LEU A 80 5.80 0.73 0.53
N TRP A 81 5.39 -0.51 0.79
CA TRP A 81 6.30 -1.58 1.17
C TRP A 81 7.30 -1.92 0.06
N GLN A 82 6.85 -1.95 -1.20
CA GLN A 82 7.73 -2.16 -2.34
C GLN A 82 8.74 -1.02 -2.49
N VAL A 83 8.28 0.24 -2.41
CA VAL A 83 9.16 1.42 -2.46
C VAL A 83 10.19 1.38 -1.34
N TYR A 84 9.81 1.04 -0.11
CA TYR A 84 10.74 0.89 1.01
C TYR A 84 11.82 -0.16 0.76
N ARG A 85 11.43 -1.31 0.20
CA ARG A 85 12.37 -2.38 -0.12
C ARG A 85 13.33 -1.99 -1.24
N GLU A 86 12.82 -1.35 -2.28
CA GLU A 86 13.59 -0.97 -3.47
C GLU A 86 14.47 0.25 -3.25
N SER A 87 14.09 1.17 -2.35
CA SER A 87 14.90 2.35 -2.01
C SER A 87 16.17 2.00 -1.24
N GLY A 88 16.24 0.81 -0.63
CA GLY A 88 17.36 0.39 0.19
C GLY A 88 17.34 0.96 1.62
N SER A 89 16.32 1.77 1.95
CA SER A 89 16.07 2.34 3.27
C SER A 89 16.21 1.29 4.39
N LYS A 90 16.71 1.76 5.54
CA LYS A 90 16.88 0.98 6.77
C LYS A 90 16.26 1.66 7.99
N GLN A 91 15.88 2.93 7.89
CA GLN A 91 15.14 3.66 8.92
C GLN A 91 13.63 3.50 8.76
N PRO A 92 12.84 3.71 9.83
CA PRO A 92 11.39 3.82 9.73
C PRO A 92 10.96 4.87 8.69
N ILE A 93 9.82 4.62 8.05
CA ILE A 93 9.24 5.55 7.07
C ILE A 93 8.56 6.69 7.83
N ASP A 94 8.97 7.92 7.58
CA ASP A 94 8.37 9.10 8.19
C ASP A 94 7.11 9.51 7.42
N VAL A 95 5.95 9.38 8.06
CA VAL A 95 4.66 9.75 7.49
C VAL A 95 4.39 11.23 7.72
N LEU A 96 4.26 11.96 6.62
CA LEU A 96 3.93 13.38 6.64
C LEU A 96 2.43 13.60 6.61
N SER A 97 1.71 12.81 5.80
CA SER A 97 0.25 12.87 5.75
C SER A 97 -0.39 11.59 5.21
N GLY A 98 -1.50 11.19 5.83
CA GLY A 98 -2.33 10.06 5.41
C GLY A 98 -3.69 10.53 4.90
N TYR A 99 -4.78 10.01 5.48
CA TYR A 99 -6.13 10.46 5.19
C TYR A 99 -6.32 11.95 5.51
N ARG A 100 -7.12 12.63 4.67
CA ARG A 100 -7.58 14.00 4.91
C ARG A 100 -9.09 14.04 4.86
N SER A 101 -9.72 14.48 5.95
CA SER A 101 -11.16 14.72 5.97
C SER A 101 -11.53 15.78 4.91
N PRO A 102 -12.78 15.77 4.39
CA PRO A 102 -13.25 16.82 3.49
C PRO A 102 -13.10 18.23 4.09
N GLN A 103 -13.30 18.36 5.41
CA GLN A 103 -13.14 19.61 6.14
C GLN A 103 -11.68 20.08 6.16
N THR A 104 -10.73 19.21 6.53
CA THR A 104 -9.30 19.52 6.48
C THR A 104 -8.86 19.86 5.06
N ASN A 105 -9.29 19.10 4.05
CA ASN A 105 -8.94 19.37 2.66
C ASN A 105 -9.46 20.76 2.21
N ALA A 106 -10.71 21.11 2.54
CA ALA A 106 -11.26 22.42 2.25
C ALA A 106 -10.48 23.56 2.93
N LEU A 107 -10.13 23.40 4.21
CA LEU A 107 -9.32 24.36 4.95
C LEU A 107 -7.93 24.56 4.32
N LEU A 108 -7.24 23.47 3.96
CA LEU A 108 -5.92 23.55 3.31
C LEU A 108 -6.02 24.20 1.93
N ARG A 109 -7.08 23.93 1.16
CA ARG A 109 -7.34 24.57 -0.14
C ARG A 109 -7.58 26.06 -0.04
N GLN A 110 -8.22 26.52 1.03
CA GLN A 110 -8.40 27.95 1.24
C GLN A 110 -7.06 28.67 1.45
N ARG A 111 -6.07 27.96 2.04
CA ARG A 111 -4.75 28.51 2.36
C ARG A 111 -3.74 28.35 1.22
N SER A 112 -3.92 27.38 0.31
CA SER A 112 -3.01 27.13 -0.81
C SER A 112 -3.72 26.63 -2.06
N ARG A 113 -3.27 27.09 -3.22
CA ARG A 113 -3.72 26.60 -4.55
C ARG A 113 -3.13 25.23 -4.92
N GLN A 114 -2.19 24.71 -4.14
CA GLN A 114 -1.53 23.42 -4.39
C GLN A 114 -2.39 22.21 -3.97
N VAL A 115 -3.52 22.44 -3.30
CA VAL A 115 -4.39 21.36 -2.82
C VAL A 115 -5.56 21.14 -3.78
N ALA A 116 -5.68 19.92 -4.29
CA ALA A 116 -6.75 19.53 -5.21
C ALA A 116 -8.12 19.46 -4.50
N LYS A 117 -9.18 19.86 -5.21
CA LYS A 117 -10.58 19.78 -4.69
C LYS A 117 -10.99 18.35 -4.38
N TYR A 118 -10.59 17.40 -5.22
CA TYR A 118 -10.85 15.97 -5.11
C TYR A 118 -9.52 15.23 -4.94
N SER A 119 -8.89 15.40 -3.77
CA SER A 119 -7.59 14.79 -3.46
C SER A 119 -7.73 13.30 -3.18
N GLN A 120 -6.78 12.49 -3.64
CA GLN A 120 -6.73 11.05 -3.35
C GLN A 120 -6.54 10.75 -1.85
N HIS A 121 -6.04 11.70 -1.06
CA HIS A 121 -6.01 11.56 0.41
C HIS A 121 -7.40 11.46 1.03
N MET A 122 -8.42 12.11 0.44
CA MET A 122 -9.80 11.98 0.94
C MET A 122 -10.42 10.62 0.58
N GLU A 123 -9.87 9.94 -0.42
CA GLU A 123 -10.34 8.62 -0.87
C GLU A 123 -9.60 7.47 -0.17
N GLY A 124 -8.66 7.77 0.73
CA GLY A 124 -7.84 6.74 1.38
C GLY A 124 -6.82 6.07 0.46
N LYS A 125 -6.41 6.75 -0.63
CA LYS A 125 -5.55 6.19 -1.69
C LYS A 125 -4.20 6.88 -1.82
N ALA A 126 -3.85 7.75 -0.88
CA ALA A 126 -2.60 8.50 -0.92
C ALA A 126 -1.98 8.61 0.47
N ILE A 127 -0.66 8.66 0.47
CA ILE A 127 0.19 8.93 1.61
C ILE A 127 1.34 9.82 1.15
N ASP A 128 1.66 10.84 1.93
CA ASP A 128 2.90 11.59 1.80
C ASP A 128 3.88 11.01 2.82
N ALA A 129 5.03 10.54 2.35
CA ALA A 129 6.03 9.87 3.18
C ALA A 129 7.46 10.29 2.80
N HIS A 130 8.38 10.20 3.74
CA HIS A 130 9.78 10.55 3.58
C HIS A 130 10.69 9.44 4.13
N PHE A 131 11.77 9.17 3.41
CA PHE A 131 12.77 8.15 3.74
C PHE A 131 14.05 8.89 4.14
N LEU A 132 14.25 9.08 5.45
CA LEU A 132 15.27 10.00 5.99
C LEU A 132 16.71 9.62 5.65
N ASP A 133 16.96 8.36 5.32
CA ASP A 133 18.27 7.79 5.02
C ASP A 133 18.47 7.48 3.53
N VAL A 134 17.59 7.98 2.65
CA VAL A 134 17.70 7.83 1.20
C VAL A 134 17.87 9.21 0.57
N ASP A 135 18.98 9.42 -0.13
CA ASP A 135 19.20 10.64 -0.89
C ASP A 135 18.23 10.71 -2.08
N THR A 136 17.40 11.75 -2.12
CA THR A 136 16.41 12.02 -3.17
C THR A 136 16.83 13.15 -4.10
#